data_AF-A0A2D3I2Z2-F1
#
_entry.id   AF-A0A2D3I2Z2-F1
#
_cell.length_a   1.000
_cell.length_b   1.000
_cell.length_c   1.000
_cell.angle_alpha   90.00
_cell.angle_beta   90.00
_cell.angle_gamma   90.00
#
_symmetry.space_group_name_H-M   'P 1'
#
loop_
_entity.id
_entity.type
_entity.pdbx_description
1 polymer ?
#
loop_
_entity_poly.entity_id
_entity_poly.type
_entity_poly.pdbx_seq_one_letter_code
_entity_poly.pdbx_strand_id
1 'polypeptide(L)'
;NSYSLDIEELDINKHNNIKTMLPDINIGLGQYINNNQWFSSITDSHFYLSLSYNLLSAYEAKMQNNKLDIANYLKYIEMLSERNNYIINLFSEIINYKIKKSHLM
;
A
#
# COMPACT_ATOMS: atom_id res chain seq x y z
N ASN A 1 -11.43 -12.11 8.58
CA ASN A 1 -10.52 -12.48 7.49
C ASN A 1 -9.40 -11.46 7.40
N SER A 2 -8.23 -11.74 7.97
CA SER A 2 -7.05 -10.85 7.89
C SER A 2 -6.52 -10.78 6.46
N TYR A 3 -6.38 -11.94 5.82
CA TYR A 3 -5.85 -12.04 4.46
C TYR A 3 -6.65 -11.26 3.41
N SER A 4 -7.98 -11.16 3.54
CA SER A 4 -8.78 -10.37 2.60
C SER A 4 -8.54 -8.86 2.75
N LEU A 5 -8.31 -8.39 3.98
CA LEU A 5 -7.98 -6.99 4.24
C LEU A 5 -6.59 -6.67 3.71
N ASP A 6 -5.61 -7.57 3.91
CA ASP A 6 -4.25 -7.40 3.39
C ASP A 6 -4.23 -7.31 1.85
N ILE A 7 -5.03 -8.12 1.17
CA ILE A 7 -5.18 -8.10 -0.30
C ILE A 7 -5.81 -6.78 -0.76
N GLU A 8 -6.87 -6.33 -0.08
CA GLU A 8 -7.55 -5.06 -0.39
C GLU A 8 -6.62 -3.86 -0.19
N GLU A 9 -5.80 -3.87 0.85
CA GLU A 9 -4.79 -2.83 1.09
C GLU A 9 -3.73 -2.78 -0.02
N LEU A 10 -3.29 -3.95 -0.51
CA LEU A 10 -2.35 -4.03 -1.64
C LEU A 10 -2.95 -3.46 -2.93
N ASP A 11 -4.24 -3.69 -3.18
CA ASP A 11 -4.95 -3.14 -4.34
C ASP A 11 -5.12 -1.61 -4.23
N ILE A 12 -5.44 -1.10 -3.03
CA ILE A 12 -5.48 0.34 -2.75
C ILE A 12 -4.11 0.98 -2.98
N ASN A 13 -3.05 0.34 -2.50
CA ASN A 13 -1.67 0.82 -2.69
C ASN A 13 -1.29 0.87 -4.17
N LYS A 14 -1.70 -0.13 -4.96
CA LYS A 14 -1.50 -0.14 -6.42
C LYS A 14 -2.24 1.00 -7.09
N HIS A 15 -3.48 1.24 -6.71
CA HIS A 15 -4.27 2.36 -7.25
C HIS A 15 -3.65 3.72 -6.90
N ASN A 16 -3.20 3.89 -5.64
CA ASN A 16 -2.56 5.13 -5.20
C ASN A 16 -1.21 5.37 -5.88
N ASN A 17 -0.47 4.32 -6.21
CA ASN A 17 0.81 4.43 -6.90
C ASN A 17 0.70 5.11 -8.27
N ILE A 18 -0.46 5.05 -8.95
CA ILE A 18 -0.70 5.80 -10.20
C ILE A 18 -0.55 7.31 -10.00
N LYS A 19 -0.87 7.83 -8.81
CA LYS A 19 -0.74 9.27 -8.51
C LYS A 19 0.70 9.76 -8.54
N THR A 20 1.68 8.87 -8.31
CA THR A 20 3.11 9.20 -8.41
C THR A 20 3.56 9.52 -9.84
N MET A 21 2.77 9.13 -10.84
CA MET A 21 3.01 9.44 -12.25
C MET A 21 2.46 10.80 -12.66
N LEU A 22 1.81 11.54 -11.75
CA LEU A 22 1.28 12.87 -12.02
C LEU A 22 2.32 13.93 -11.69
N PRO A 23 2.33 15.08 -12.37
CA PRO A 23 3.20 16.19 -12.02
C PRO A 23 2.79 16.79 -10.67
N ASP A 24 3.79 17.23 -9.91
CA ASP A 24 3.59 17.95 -8.66
C ASP A 24 3.31 19.43 -8.95
N ILE A 25 2.25 19.95 -8.32
CA ILE A 25 1.89 21.37 -8.34
C ILE A 25 2.15 21.93 -6.95
N ASN A 26 3.07 22.88 -6.85
CA ASN A 26 3.38 23.56 -5.59
C ASN A 26 2.95 25.02 -5.66
N ILE A 27 2.28 25.47 -4.61
CA ILE A 27 1.87 26.86 -4.41
C ILE A 27 2.52 27.34 -3.13
N GLY A 28 3.25 28.45 -3.18
CA GLY A 28 3.92 28.99 -2.01
C GLY A 28 3.91 30.50 -1.96
N LEU A 29 4.07 30.98 -0.73
CA LEU A 29 4.24 32.38 -0.38
C LEU A 29 5.56 32.49 0.37
N GLY A 30 6.48 33.29 -0.13
CA GLY A 30 7.79 33.52 0.47
C GLY A 30 8.06 34.99 0.71
N GLN A 31 8.59 35.34 1.88
CA GLN A 31 9.15 36.66 2.15
C GLN A 31 10.67 36.52 2.25
N TYR A 32 11.39 37.33 1.49
CA TYR A 32 12.84 37.33 1.55
C TYR A 32 13.27 38.27 2.70
N ILE A 33 13.98 37.73 3.70
CA ILE A 33 14.59 38.51 4.78
C ILE A 33 16.08 38.64 4.44
N ASN A 34 16.53 39.83 4.06
CA ASN A 34 17.94 40.12 3.84
C ASN A 34 18.57 40.64 5.14
N ASN A 35 19.69 40.04 5.57
CA ASN A 35 20.27 40.15 6.93
C ASN A 35 20.82 41.53 7.33
N ASN A 36 20.51 42.61 6.62
CA ASN A 36 21.03 43.95 6.91
C ASN A 36 19.97 45.03 7.18
N GLN A 37 18.66 44.74 7.08
CA GLN A 37 17.60 45.71 7.45
C GLN A 37 16.34 45.03 8.03
N TRP A 38 15.53 45.83 8.74
CA TRP A 38 14.25 45.51 9.39
C TRP A 38 13.36 44.53 8.60
N PHE A 39 12.48 43.78 9.30
CA PHE A 39 11.41 42.97 8.70
C PHE A 39 10.83 43.63 7.44
N SER A 40 10.96 42.97 6.29
CA SER A 40 10.39 43.40 5.01
C SER A 40 8.86 43.46 5.11
N SER A 41 8.25 44.41 4.40
CA SER A 41 6.80 44.59 4.42
C SER A 41 6.11 43.39 3.76
N ILE A 42 4.87 43.09 4.15
CA ILE A 42 4.09 42.02 3.52
C ILE A 42 3.92 42.22 2.01
N THR A 43 4.05 43.46 1.53
CA THR A 43 4.07 43.85 0.11
C THR A 43 5.24 43.25 -0.67
N ASP A 44 6.30 42.83 0.02
CA ASP A 44 7.50 42.24 -0.57
C ASP A 44 7.41 40.69 -0.62
N SER A 45 6.23 40.14 -0.28
CA SER A 45 5.93 38.71 -0.41
C SER A 45 5.83 38.31 -1.87
N HIS A 46 6.43 37.17 -2.20
CA HIS A 46 6.36 36.57 -3.53
C HIS A 46 5.40 35.39 -3.50
N PHE A 47 4.43 35.40 -4.40
CA PHE A 47 3.61 34.25 -4.72
C PHE A 47 4.28 33.46 -5.84
N TYR A 48 4.51 32.17 -5.63
CA TYR A 48 5.02 31.29 -6.67
C TYR A 48 4.12 30.08 -6.87
N LEU A 49 3.88 29.77 -8.14
CA LEU A 49 3.27 28.54 -8.62
C LEU A 49 4.34 27.78 -9.39
N SER A 50 4.68 26.57 -8.95
CA SER A 50 5.62 25.70 -9.67
C SER A 50 4.96 24.38 -10.06
N LEU A 51 5.31 23.90 -11.25
CA LEU A 51 4.93 22.61 -11.79
C LEU A 51 6.20 21.81 -12.04
N SER A 52 6.34 20.64 -11.43
CA SER A 52 7.49 19.75 -11.63
C SER A 52 7.04 18.35 -12.00
N TYR A 53 7.74 17.71 -12.94
CA TYR A 53 7.45 16.34 -13.35
C TYR A 53 8.73 15.51 -13.32
N ASN A 54 8.71 14.39 -12.61
CA ASN A 54 9.78 13.41 -12.65
C ASN A 54 9.61 12.52 -13.89
N LEU A 55 10.53 12.62 -14.86
CA LEU A 55 10.50 11.85 -16.10
C LEU A 55 10.61 10.32 -15.87
N LEU A 56 11.19 9.88 -14.74
CA LEU A 56 11.34 8.47 -14.40
C LEU A 56 10.14 7.92 -13.59
N SER A 57 9.21 8.78 -13.16
CA SER A 57 8.07 8.39 -12.33
C SER A 57 7.24 7.25 -12.92
N ALA A 58 7.00 7.26 -14.23
CA ALA A 58 6.26 6.20 -14.91
C ALA A 58 6.96 4.82 -14.82
N TYR A 59 8.29 4.81 -14.90
CA TYR A 59 9.08 3.58 -14.76
C TYR A 59 9.07 3.08 -13.31
N GLU A 60 9.29 3.98 -12.35
CA GLU A 60 9.26 3.68 -10.92
C GLU A 60 7.89 3.16 -10.49
N ALA A 61 6.82 3.82 -10.93
CA ALA A 61 5.45 3.39 -10.67
C ALA A 61 5.16 1.99 -11.24
N LYS A 62 5.62 1.71 -12.47
CA LYS A 62 5.48 0.37 -13.06
C LYS A 62 6.21 -0.69 -12.25
N MET A 63 7.45 -0.43 -11.82
CA MET A 63 8.21 -1.37 -11.00
C MET A 63 7.55 -1.63 -9.65
N GLN A 64 7.05 -0.58 -9.02
CA GLN A 64 6.33 -0.70 -7.75
C GLN A 64 5.01 -1.48 -7.92
N ASN A 65 4.26 -1.26 -9.01
CA ASN A 65 3.06 -2.04 -9.31
C ASN A 65 3.38 -3.53 -9.52
N ASN A 66 4.45 -3.86 -10.24
CA ASN A 66 4.88 -5.26 -10.40
C ASN A 66 5.20 -5.92 -9.05
N LYS A 67 5.85 -5.17 -8.14
CA LYS A 67 6.14 -5.65 -6.79
C LYS A 67 4.87 -5.90 -5.98
N LEU A 68 3.89 -5.00 -6.09
CA LEU A 68 2.59 -5.15 -5.44
C LEU A 68 1.80 -6.35 -6.00
N ASP A 69 1.86 -6.59 -7.31
CA ASP A 69 1.22 -7.75 -7.94
C ASP A 69 1.78 -9.08 -7.43
N ILE A 70 3.11 -9.17 -7.30
CA ILE A 70 3.77 -10.35 -6.73
C ILE A 70 3.35 -10.52 -5.26
N ALA A 71 3.33 -9.45 -4.48
CA ALA A 71 2.94 -9.50 -3.07
C ALA A 71 1.48 -9.95 -2.89
N ASN A 72 0.57 -9.44 -3.73
CA ASN A 72 -0.85 -9.84 -3.70
C ASN A 72 -0.99 -11.34 -4.03
N TYR A 73 -0.32 -11.81 -5.09
CA TYR A 73 -0.34 -13.22 -5.46
C TYR A 73 0.21 -14.13 -4.35
N LEU A 74 1.29 -13.74 -3.67
CA LEU A 74 1.81 -14.47 -2.51
C LEU A 74 0.81 -14.53 -1.36
N LYS A 75 0.17 -13.41 -1.02
CA LYS A 75 -0.87 -13.36 0.02
C LYS A 75 -2.06 -14.25 -0.31
N TYR A 76 -2.44 -14.30 -1.58
CA TYR A 76 -3.49 -15.20 -2.04
C TYR A 76 -3.10 -16.68 -1.86
N ILE A 77 -1.86 -17.07 -2.19
CA ILE A 77 -1.37 -18.44 -1.95
C ILE A 77 -1.37 -18.77 -0.45
N GLU A 78 -0.90 -17.86 0.40
CA GLU A 78 -0.91 -18.05 1.86
C GLU A 78 -2.34 -18.30 2.38
N MET A 79 -3.30 -17.49 1.94
CA MET A 79 -4.71 -17.67 2.29
C MET A 79 -5.24 -19.06 1.88
N LEU A 80 -4.91 -19.52 0.66
CA LEU A 80 -5.30 -20.85 0.18
C LEU A 80 -4.64 -21.97 0.99
N SER A 81 -3.37 -21.79 1.37
CA SER A 81 -2.64 -22.77 2.18
C SER A 81 -3.27 -22.91 3.57
N GLU A 82 -3.56 -21.80 4.24
CA GLU A 82 -4.24 -21.81 5.55
C GLU A 82 -5.63 -22.45 5.48
N ARG A 83 -6.40 -22.14 4.43
CA ARG A 83 -7.69 -22.79 4.19
C ARG A 83 -7.54 -24.31 4.04
N ASN A 84 -6.55 -24.77 3.29
CA ASN A 84 -6.30 -26.19 3.09
C ASN A 84 -5.85 -26.88 4.39
N ASN A 85 -4.97 -26.24 5.17
CA ASN A 85 -4.56 -26.73 6.49
C ASN A 85 -5.75 -26.89 7.43
N TYR A 86 -6.64 -25.90 7.48
CA TYR A 86 -7.87 -25.96 8.25
C TYR A 86 -8.74 -27.17 7.86
N ILE A 87 -8.95 -27.38 6.56
CA ILE A 87 -9.75 -28.50 6.05
C ILE A 87 -9.12 -29.85 6.44
N ILE A 88 -7.80 -30.01 6.26
CA ILE A 88 -7.08 -31.23 6.63
C ILE A 88 -7.23 -31.53 8.13
N ASN A 89 -7.04 -30.50 8.96
CA ASN A 89 -7.19 -30.63 10.41
C ASN A 89 -8.61 -31.04 10.80
N LEU A 90 -9.63 -30.43 10.19
CA LEU A 90 -11.02 -30.80 10.42
C LEU A 90 -11.30 -32.27 10.06
N PHE A 91 -10.81 -32.74 8.92
CA PHE A 91 -10.96 -34.15 8.53
C PHE A 91 -10.26 -35.09 9.52
N SER A 92 -9.06 -34.74 9.97
CA SER A 92 -8.33 -35.50 10.98
C SER A 92 -9.12 -35.60 12.30
N GLU A 93 -9.69 -34.50 12.77
CA GLU A 93 -10.54 -34.47 13.96
C GLU A 93 -11.80 -35.34 13.81
N ILE A 94 -12.47 -35.27 12.64
CA ILE A 94 -13.64 -36.09 12.35
C ILE A 94 -13.30 -37.58 12.37
N ILE A 95 -12.19 -37.97 11.76
CA ILE A 95 -11.73 -39.37 11.74
C ILE A 95 -11.41 -39.83 13.16
N ASN A 96 -10.65 -39.04 13.92
CA ASN A 96 -10.31 -39.33 15.31
C ASN A 96 -11.55 -39.48 16.18
N TYR A 97 -12.54 -38.61 16.00
CA TYR A 97 -13.83 -38.71 16.68
C TYR A 97 -14.54 -40.02 16.35
N LYS A 98 -14.62 -40.40 15.07
CA LYS A 98 -15.25 -41.65 14.63
C LYS A 98 -14.57 -42.89 15.23
N ILE A 99 -13.23 -42.94 15.24
CA ILE A 99 -12.45 -44.03 15.84
C ILE A 99 -12.72 -44.13 17.34
N LYS A 100 -12.66 -43.01 18.06
CA LYS A 100 -12.95 -42.98 19.51
C LYS A 100 -14.38 -43.45 19.80
N LYS A 101 -15.36 -43.03 18.99
CA LYS A 101 -16.75 -43.47 19.12
C LYS A 101 -16.91 -44.97 18.89
N SER A 102 -16.22 -45.55 17.89
CA SER A 102 -16.29 -47.00 17.65
C SER A 102 -15.65 -47.83 18.76
N HIS A 103 -14.69 -47.30 19.51
CA HIS A 103 -14.10 -48.00 20.66
C HIS A 103 -14.93 -47.87 21.94
N LEU A 104 -15.95 -47.00 21.96
CA LEU A 104 -16.89 -46.84 23.08
C LEU A 104 -18.16 -47.70 22.93
N MET A 105 -18.38 -48.30 21.75
CA MET A 105 -19.46 -49.26 21.47
C MET A 105 -18.91 -50.68 21.45
#